data_AF-X1PRR0-F1
#
_entry.id   AF-X1PRR0-F1
#
_cell.length_a   1.000
_cell.length_b   1.000
_cell.length_c   1.000
_cell.angle_alpha   90.00
_cell.angle_beta   90.00
_cell.angle_gamma   90.00
#
_symmetry.space_group_name_H-M   'P 1'
#
loop_
_entity.id
_entity.type
_entity.pdbx_description
1 polymer ?
#
loop_
_entity_poly.entity_id
_entity_poly.type
_entity_poly.pdbx_seq_one_letter_code
_entity_poly.pdbx_strand_id
1 'polypeptide(L)'
;MGTDKVIKAAGVVGLGTFLSRILGLLRLQVIAYTFGYSAITDAFWIGFTLPNLLRSLLAEGALSTAFIPVFSEWLAKKGEKEAKRLANNVLNILMLLLVVVVGLGIFFAPW
;
A
#
# COMPACT_ATOMS: atom_id res chain seq x y z
N MET A 1 4.57 0.95 -28.26
CA MET A 1 5.47 0.83 -27.09
C MET A 1 6.09 -0.55 -27.14
N GLY A 2 7.42 -0.65 -27.22
CA GLY A 2 8.10 -1.94 -27.49
C GLY A 2 7.98 -2.93 -26.35
N THR A 3 7.64 -4.19 -26.68
CA THR A 3 7.46 -5.33 -25.77
C THR A 3 8.63 -5.50 -24.80
N ASP A 4 9.86 -5.19 -25.24
CA ASP A 4 11.08 -5.27 -24.41
C ASP A 4 11.05 -4.35 -23.19
N LYS A 5 10.46 -3.15 -23.32
CA LYS A 5 10.35 -2.20 -22.19
C LYS A 5 9.36 -2.71 -21.15
N VAL A 6 8.26 -3.35 -21.60
CA VAL A 6 7.25 -3.93 -20.72
C VAL A 6 7.82 -5.14 -19.97
N ILE A 7 8.55 -6.02 -20.67
CA ILE A 7 9.21 -7.18 -20.04
C ILE A 7 10.23 -6.73 -19.00
N LYS A 8 11.07 -5.74 -19.32
CA LYS A 8 12.06 -5.22 -18.37
C LYS A 8 11.40 -4.58 -17.14
N ALA A 9 10.35 -3.78 -17.35
CA ALA A 9 9.60 -3.16 -16.25
C ALA A 9 8.90 -4.22 -15.37
N ALA A 10 8.23 -5.20 -15.98
CA ALA A 10 7.60 -6.30 -15.28
C ALA A 10 8.61 -7.14 -14.48
N GLY A 11 9.79 -7.40 -15.04
CA GLY A 11 10.87 -8.11 -14.36
C GLY A 11 11.38 -7.38 -13.12
N VAL A 12 11.56 -6.06 -13.19
CA VAL A 12 11.98 -5.24 -12.03
C VAL A 12 10.93 -5.26 -10.92
N VAL A 13 9.65 -5.06 -11.27
CA VAL A 13 8.54 -5.08 -10.30
C VAL A 13 8.38 -6.48 -9.68
N GLY A 14 8.48 -7.52 -10.49
CA GLY A 14 8.41 -8.91 -10.05
C GLY A 14 9.53 -9.28 -9.07
N LEU A 15 10.79 -8.94 -9.41
CA LEU A 15 11.93 -9.15 -8.53
C LEU A 15 11.80 -8.36 -7.22
N GLY A 16 11.37 -7.09 -7.29
CA GLY A 16 11.13 -6.28 -6.09
C GLY A 16 10.06 -6.91 -5.19
N THR A 17 8.97 -7.40 -5.78
CA THR A 17 7.90 -8.09 -5.04
C THR A 17 8.40 -9.39 -4.41
N PHE A 18 9.18 -10.18 -5.14
CA PHE A 18 9.74 -11.43 -4.65
C PHE A 18 10.69 -11.22 -3.47
N LEU A 19 11.63 -10.28 -3.61
CA LEU A 19 12.56 -9.91 -2.53
C LEU A 19 11.81 -9.38 -1.31
N SER A 20 10.80 -8.53 -1.51
CA SER A 20 9.97 -8.03 -0.41
C SER A 20 9.25 -9.16 0.33
N ARG A 21 8.80 -10.21 -0.36
CA ARG A 21 8.19 -11.39 0.27
C ARG A 21 9.21 -12.19 1.07
N ILE A 22 10.41 -12.41 0.54
CA ILE A 22 11.49 -13.09 1.28
C ILE A 22 11.83 -12.32 2.55
N LEU A 23 12.05 -11.01 2.47
CA LEU A 23 12.33 -10.17 3.64
C LEU A 23 11.17 -10.19 4.65
N GLY A 24 9.92 -10.24 4.14
CA GLY A 24 8.74 -10.46 4.96
C GLY A 24 8.81 -11.78 5.73
N LEU A 25 9.10 -12.89 5.05
CA LEU A 25 9.22 -14.22 5.68
C LEU A 25 10.33 -14.28 6.72
N LEU A 26 11.50 -13.70 6.41
CA LEU A 26 12.62 -13.62 7.35
C LEU A 26 12.24 -12.84 8.61
N ARG A 27 11.51 -11.73 8.46
CA ARG A 27 10.97 -10.96 9.60
C ARG A 27 10.11 -11.85 10.51
N LEU A 28 9.24 -12.68 9.92
CA LEU A 28 8.39 -13.58 10.71
C LEU A 28 9.20 -14.63 11.45
N GLN A 29 10.21 -15.22 10.80
CA GLN A 29 11.09 -16.21 11.44
C GLN A 29 11.87 -15.59 12.59
N VAL A 30 12.41 -14.38 12.41
CA VAL A 30 13.12 -13.65 13.47
C VAL A 30 12.19 -13.39 14.65
N ILE A 31 10.99 -12.84 14.40
CA ILE A 31 10.01 -12.55 15.46
C ILE A 31 9.58 -13.83 16.19
N ALA A 32 9.31 -14.91 15.46
CA ALA A 32 8.94 -16.19 16.05
C ALA A 32 10.08 -16.80 16.88
N TYR A 33 11.32 -16.66 16.43
CA TYR A 33 12.50 -17.13 17.16
C TYR A 33 12.78 -16.30 18.41
N THR A 34 12.66 -14.97 18.35
CA THR A 34 12.99 -14.08 19.47
C THR A 34 11.87 -13.97 20.50
N PHE A 35 10.60 -13.99 20.08
CA PHE A 35 9.45 -13.73 20.96
C PHE A 35 8.52 -14.93 21.15
N GLY A 36 8.66 -16.00 20.35
CA GLY A 36 7.79 -17.17 20.43
C GLY A 36 6.30 -16.88 20.26
N TYR A 37 5.44 -17.77 20.76
CA TYR A 37 4.00 -17.51 20.91
C TYR A 37 3.80 -16.67 22.18
N SER A 38 3.67 -15.36 22.01
CA SER A 38 3.51 -14.42 23.12
C SER A 38 2.59 -13.27 22.75
N ALA A 39 2.05 -12.58 23.75
CA ALA A 39 1.20 -11.41 23.56
C ALA A 39 1.88 -10.29 22.74
N ILE A 40 3.22 -10.22 22.75
CA ILE A 40 4.00 -9.28 21.93
C ILE A 40 3.90 -9.64 20.45
N THR A 41 4.01 -10.93 20.12
CA THR A 41 3.88 -11.43 18.75
C THR A 41 2.46 -11.16 18.21
N ASP A 42 1.43 -11.37 19.04
CA ASP A 42 0.04 -11.09 18.67
C ASP A 42 -0.21 -9.59 18.44
N ALA A 43 0.32 -8.72 19.31
CA ALA A 43 0.25 -7.27 19.16
C ALA A 43 0.94 -6.79 17.87
N PHE A 44 2.12 -7.36 17.55
CA PHE A 44 2.82 -7.06 16.30
C PHE A 44 1.99 -7.46 15.08
N TRP A 45 1.36 -8.64 15.10
CA TRP A 45 0.52 -9.11 14.01
C TRP A 45 -0.73 -8.25 13.81
N ILE A 46 -1.43 -7.89 14.89
CA ILE A 46 -2.59 -6.99 14.82
C ILE A 46 -2.17 -5.62 14.29
N GLY A 47 -1.04 -5.09 14.78
CA GLY A 47 -0.47 -3.81 14.33
C GLY A 47 -0.09 -3.80 12.86
N PHE A 48 0.37 -4.92 12.29
CA PHE A 48 0.67 -5.03 10.87
C PHE A 48 -0.58 -5.27 10.01
N THR A 49 -1.55 -6.01 10.54
CA THR A 49 -2.75 -6.43 9.80
C THR A 49 -3.67 -5.26 9.53
N LEU A 50 -3.90 -4.37 10.51
CA LEU A 50 -4.83 -3.25 10.35
C LEU A 50 -4.43 -2.30 9.20
N PRO A 51 -3.19 -1.79 9.10
CA PRO A 51 -2.76 -1.01 7.95
C PRO A 51 -2.77 -1.80 6.65
N ASN A 52 -2.39 -3.08 6.67
CA ASN A 52 -2.35 -3.91 5.47
C ASN A 52 -3.76 -4.17 4.91
N LEU A 53 -4.77 -4.35 5.77
CA LEU A 53 -6.18 -4.44 5.38
C LEU A 53 -6.65 -3.16 4.69
N LEU A 54 -6.38 -1.99 5.30
CA LEU A 54 -6.73 -0.70 4.70
C LEU A 54 -6.05 -0.51 3.34
N ARG A 55 -4.76 -0.85 3.23
CA ARG A 55 -4.03 -0.82 1.96
C ARG A 55 -4.64 -1.75 0.92
N SER A 56 -5.04 -2.96 1.31
CA SER A 56 -5.64 -3.93 0.38
C SER A 56 -7.02 -3.47 -0.11
N LEU A 57 -7.87 -3.00 0.80
CA LEU A 57 -9.21 -2.49 0.48
C LEU A 57 -9.17 -1.22 -0.38
N LEU A 58 -8.35 -0.26 0.01
CA LEU A 58 -8.31 1.04 -0.64
C LEU A 58 -7.44 1.01 -1.89
N ALA A 59 -6.23 0.46 -1.83
CA ALA A 59 -5.23 0.64 -2.88
C ALA A 59 -5.07 -0.53 -3.87
N GLU A 60 -5.17 -1.79 -3.42
CA GLU A 60 -4.90 -2.95 -4.30
C GLU A 60 -6.00 -3.23 -5.33
N GLY A 61 -7.25 -2.86 -5.04
CA GLY A 61 -8.39 -3.15 -5.93
C GLY A 61 -9.18 -1.91 -6.37
N ALA A 62 -9.85 -1.24 -5.42
CA ALA A 62 -10.85 -0.23 -5.74
C ALA A 62 -10.24 1.07 -6.29
N LEU A 63 -9.20 1.60 -5.64
CA LEU A 63 -8.57 2.84 -6.09
C LEU A 63 -7.85 2.63 -7.41
N SER A 64 -7.02 1.59 -7.57
CA SER A 64 -6.25 1.41 -8.80
C SER A 64 -7.15 1.20 -10.03
N THR A 65 -8.24 0.43 -9.90
CA THR A 65 -9.17 0.19 -11.02
C THR A 65 -10.00 1.42 -11.39
N ALA A 66 -10.37 2.28 -10.43
CA ALA A 66 -11.13 3.50 -10.71
C ALA A 66 -10.21 4.69 -11.06
N PHE A 67 -9.06 4.82 -10.40
CA PHE A 67 -8.17 5.97 -10.52
C PHE A 67 -7.37 5.97 -11.82
N ILE A 68 -6.78 4.84 -12.22
CA ILE A 68 -5.93 4.75 -13.42
C ILE A 68 -6.67 5.20 -14.68
N PRO A 69 -7.89 4.71 -15.00
CA PRO A 69 -8.61 5.16 -16.20
C PRO A 69 -8.98 6.64 -16.13
N VAL A 70 -9.45 7.15 -14.98
CA VAL A 70 -9.82 8.58 -14.82
C VAL A 70 -8.59 9.48 -14.94
N PHE A 71 -7.47 9.10 -14.33
CA PHE A 71 -6.21 9.83 -14.42
C PHE A 71 -5.68 9.84 -15.86
N SER A 72 -5.72 8.69 -16.54
CA SER A 72 -5.28 8.58 -17.94
C SER A 72 -6.15 9.42 -18.88
N GLU A 73 -7.47 9.44 -18.66
CA GLU A 73 -8.39 10.29 -19.41
C GLU A 73 -8.12 11.78 -19.17
N TRP A 74 -7.91 12.19 -17.92
CA TRP A 74 -7.56 13.57 -17.59
C TRP A 74 -6.21 13.98 -18.17
N LEU A 75 -5.23 13.09 -18.13
CA LEU A 75 -3.92 13.32 -18.72
C LEU A 75 -4.03 13.53 -20.24
N ALA A 76 -4.82 12.71 -20.92
CA ALA A 76 -5.03 12.80 -22.36
C ALA A 76 -5.85 14.03 -22.79
N LYS A 77 -6.92 14.38 -22.05
CA LYS A 77 -7.87 15.44 -22.45
C LYS A 77 -7.54 16.82 -21.89
N LYS A 78 -7.02 16.89 -20.67
CA LYS A 78 -6.82 18.16 -19.92
C LYS A 78 -5.33 18.48 -19.68
N GLY A 79 -4.44 17.57 -20.09
CA GLY A 79 -3.00 17.73 -19.95
C GLY A 79 -2.47 17.43 -18.55
N GLU A 80 -1.14 17.47 -18.43
CA GLU A 80 -0.41 16.99 -17.26
C GLU A 80 -0.72 17.76 -15.97
N LYS A 81 -0.93 19.08 -16.08
CA LYS A 81 -1.17 19.93 -14.90
C LYS A 81 -2.46 19.57 -14.18
N GLU A 82 -3.55 19.38 -14.91
CA GLU A 82 -4.85 19.01 -14.33
C GLU A 82 -4.84 17.56 -13.83
N ALA A 83 -4.19 16.64 -14.55
CA ALA A 83 -4.02 15.26 -14.08
C ALA A 83 -3.24 15.20 -12.76
N LYS A 84 -2.14 15.96 -12.63
CA LYS A 84 -1.40 16.08 -11.35
C LYS A 84 -2.27 16.65 -10.24
N ARG A 85 -3.14 17.63 -10.54
CA ARG A 85 -4.06 18.20 -9.55
C ARG A 85 -5.07 17.18 -9.05
N LEU A 86 -5.61 16.35 -9.94
CA LEU A 86 -6.47 15.21 -9.58
C LEU A 86 -5.72 14.23 -8.66
N ALA A 87 -4.50 13.82 -9.03
CA ALA A 87 -3.69 12.91 -8.22
C ALA A 87 -3.42 13.49 -6.83
N ASN A 88 -3.04 14.77 -6.73
CA ASN A 88 -2.83 15.44 -5.45
C ASN A 88 -4.10 15.49 -4.60
N ASN A 89 -5.26 15.79 -5.18
CA ASN A 89 -6.51 15.81 -4.44
C ASN A 89 -6.86 14.42 -3.88
N VAL A 90 -6.72 13.38 -4.70
CA VAL A 90 -6.94 11.99 -4.28
C VAL A 90 -5.97 11.59 -3.17
N LEU A 91 -4.68 11.91 -3.32
CA LEU A 91 -3.66 11.65 -2.29
C LEU A 91 -3.96 12.39 -0.99
N ASN A 92 -4.37 13.66 -1.05
CA ASN A 92 -4.72 14.44 0.14
C ASN A 92 -5.91 13.82 0.89
N ILE A 93 -6.95 13.38 0.18
CA ILE A 93 -8.11 12.72 0.78
C ILE A 93 -7.68 11.40 1.42
N LEU A 94 -6.88 10.59 0.74
CA LEU A 94 -6.38 9.32 1.28
C LEU A 94 -5.50 9.53 2.50
N MET A 95 -4.59 10.51 2.47
CA MET A 95 -3.76 10.86 3.61
C MET A 95 -4.60 11.30 4.80
N LEU A 96 -5.58 12.18 4.58
CA LEU A 96 -6.46 12.66 5.66
C LEU A 96 -7.28 11.52 6.25
N LEU A 97 -7.84 10.65 5.42
CA LEU A 97 -8.56 9.46 5.88
C LEU A 97 -7.64 8.53 6.69
N LEU A 98 -6.41 8.31 6.22
CA LEU A 98 -5.46 7.43 6.89
C LEU A 98 -5.01 8.00 8.24
N VAL A 99 -4.78 9.33 8.33
CA VAL A 99 -4.50 10.02 9.60
C VAL A 99 -5.67 9.88 10.57
N VAL A 100 -6.91 10.06 10.11
CA VAL A 100 -8.10 9.89 10.96
C VAL A 100 -8.22 8.45 11.46
N VAL A 101 -8.07 7.46 10.57
CA VAL A 101 -8.17 6.04 10.95
C VAL A 101 -7.07 5.64 11.93
N VAL A 102 -5.82 6.07 11.70
CA VAL A 102 -4.71 5.83 12.63
C VAL A 102 -4.94 6.54 13.95
N GLY A 103 -5.39 7.80 13.93
CA GLY A 103 -5.70 8.57 15.13
C GLY A 103 -6.80 7.93 15.98
N LEU A 104 -7.87 7.44 15.35
CA LEU A 104 -8.92 6.68 16.02
C LEU A 104 -8.38 5.35 16.58
N GLY A 105 -7.54 4.65 15.81
CA GLY A 105 -6.90 3.41 16.25
C GLY A 105 -6.04 3.60 17.50
N ILE A 106 -5.25 4.69 17.56
CA ILE A 106 -4.47 5.06 18.73
C ILE A 106 -5.37 5.41 19.91
N PHE A 107 -6.44 6.19 19.67
CA PHE A 107 -7.36 6.62 20.73
C PHE A 107 -8.13 5.46 21.38
N PHE A 108 -8.54 4.46 20.59
CA PHE A 108 -9.27 3.29 21.07
C PHE A 108 -8.37 2.12 21.49
N ALA A 109 -7.05 2.22 21.32
CA ALA A 109 -6.13 1.17 21.73
C ALA A 109 -6.14 1.05 23.27
N PRO A 110 -6.46 -0.14 23.83
CA PRO A 110 -6.27 -0.37 25.26
C PRO A 110 -4.76 -0.38 25.56
N TRP A 111 -4.36 0.40 26.57
CA TRP A 111 -2.99 0.48 27.07
C TRP A 111 -2.54 -0.79 27.79
#